data_AF-A0A0F9CTP3-F1
#
_entry.id   AF-A0A0F9CTP3-F1
#
_cell.length_a   1.000
_cell.length_b   1.000
_cell.length_c   1.000
_cell.angle_alpha   90.00
_cell.angle_beta   90.00
_cell.angle_gamma   90.00
#
_symmetry.space_group_name_H-M   'P 1'
#
loop_
_entity.id
_entity.type
_entity.pdbx_description
1 polymer ?
#
loop_
_entity_poly.entity_id
_entity_poly.type
_entity_poly.pdbx_seq_one_letter_code
_entity_poly.pdbx_strand_id
1 'polypeptide(L)' 'LPNYKFTPLLMLTTESGMDKKVEGKAAGATGWIVKPFNPEQLLAVLKKVIR' A
#
# COMPACT_ATOMS: atom_id res chain seq x y z
N LEU A 1 -12.02 4.28 14.36
CA LEU A 1 -12.46 2.87 14.28
C LEU A 1 -11.41 1.97 14.95
N PRO A 2 -11.62 1.53 16.19
CA PRO A 2 -10.63 0.77 16.96
C PRO A 2 -10.22 -0.56 16.29
N ASN A 3 -11.15 -1.20 15.58
CA ASN A 3 -10.98 -2.52 14.97
C ASN A 3 -9.95 -2.56 13.82
N TYR A 4 -9.59 -1.42 13.22
CA TYR A 4 -8.66 -1.36 12.08
C TYR A 4 -7.28 -0.84 12.46
N LYS A 5 -7.03 -0.59 13.75
CA LYS A 5 -5.77 0.02 14.22
C LYS A 5 -4.51 -0.74 13.77
N PHE A 6 -4.63 -2.05 13.58
CA PHE A 6 -3.53 -2.93 13.18
C PHE A 6 -3.76 -3.62 11.84
N THR A 7 -4.83 -3.27 11.13
CA THR A 7 -5.11 -3.84 9.81
C THR A 7 -4.12 -3.25 8.80
N PRO A 8 -3.31 -4.06 8.11
CA PRO A 8 -2.44 -3.57 7.06
C PRO A 8 -3.25 -2.89 5.95
N LEU A 9 -2.81 -1.69 5.54
CA LEU A 9 -3.45 -0.91 4.48
C LEU A 9 -2.51 -0.79 3.28
N LEU A 10 -2.96 -1.28 2.14
CA LEU A 10 -2.23 -1.20 0.88
C LEU A 10 -2.94 -0.22 -0.05
N MET A 11 -2.27 0.83 -0.48
CA MET A 11 -2.86 1.82 -1.40
C MET A 11 -2.51 1.55 -2.86
N LEU A 12 -3.52 1.61 -3.72
CA LEU A 12 -3.44 1.43 -5.17
C LEU A 12 -3.82 2.73 -5.88
N THR A 13 -2.89 3.30 -6.64
CA THR A 13 -2.98 4.68 -7.20
C THR A 13 -2.51 4.70 -8.65
N THR A 14 -2.87 5.71 -9.43
CA THR A 14 -2.32 5.95 -10.78
C THR A 14 -1.14 6.91 -10.76
N GLU A 15 -0.91 7.55 -9.62
CA GLU A 15 0.07 8.60 -9.42
C GLU A 15 1.41 7.99 -9.00
N SER A 16 2.44 8.20 -9.83
CA SER A 16 3.79 7.65 -9.63
C SER A 16 4.73 8.58 -8.83
N GLY A 17 4.27 9.78 -8.48
CA GLY A 17 5.09 10.78 -7.79
C GLY A 17 5.58 10.31 -6.42
N MET A 18 6.88 10.46 -6.14
CA MET A 18 7.48 10.09 -4.86
C MET A 18 6.83 10.81 -3.67
N ASP A 19 6.33 12.04 -3.89
CA ASP A 19 5.62 12.83 -2.88
C ASP A 19 4.37 12.10 -2.37
N LYS A 20 3.66 11.40 -3.26
CA LYS A 20 2.48 10.63 -2.91
C LYS A 20 2.81 9.40 -2.07
N LYS A 21 3.94 8.74 -2.34
CA LYS A 21 4.45 7.64 -1.49
C LYS A 21 4.75 8.12 -0.07
N VAL A 22 5.30 9.33 0.08
CA VAL A 22 5.59 9.94 1.39
C VAL A 22 4.29 10.28 2.13
N GLU A 23 3.31 10.87 1.44
CA GLU A 23 1.98 11.15 2.00
C GLU A 23 1.26 9.87 2.45
N GLY A 24 1.27 8.81 1.63
CA GLY A 24 0.64 7.53 1.97
C GLY A 24 1.27 6.89 3.21
N LYS A 25 2.60 6.97 3.35
CA LYS A 25 3.29 6.50 4.56
C LYS A 25 2.91 7.34 5.78
N ALA A 26 2.84 8.67 5.63
CA ALA A 26 2.42 9.57 6.71
C ALA A 26 0.95 9.32 7.14
N ALA A 27 0.09 8.93 6.21
CA ALA A 27 -1.30 8.55 6.45
C ALA A 27 -1.46 7.15 7.09
N GLY A 28 -0.37 6.41 7.29
CA GLY A 28 -0.38 5.09 7.93
C GLY A 28 -0.58 3.92 6.96
N ALA A 29 -0.42 4.12 5.66
CA ALA A 29 -0.41 3.00 4.71
C ALA A 29 0.81 2.11 4.94
N THR A 30 0.56 0.80 5.01
CA THR A 30 1.58 -0.25 5.14
C THR A 30 2.30 -0.51 3.81
N GLY A 31 1.67 -0.19 2.68
CA GLY A 31 2.28 -0.33 1.36
C GLY A 31 1.63 0.55 0.28
N TRP A 32 2.31 0.65 -0.86
CA TRP A 32 1.93 1.47 -2.00
C TRP A 32 2.21 0.75 -3.32
N ILE A 33 1.26 0.73 -4.25
CA ILE A 33 1.42 0.18 -5.60
C ILE A 33 0.81 1.15 -6.62
N VAL A 34 1.57 1.44 -7.68
CA VAL A 34 1.14 2.30 -8.80
C VAL A 34 0.58 1.43 -9.92
N LYS A 35 -0.54 1.86 -10.51
CA LYS A 35 -1.19 1.26 -11.67
C LYS A 35 -0.60 1.81 -12.98
N PRO A 36 -0.54 1.00 -14.06
CA PRO A 36 -0.77 -0.44 -14.06
C PRO A 36 0.39 -1.19 -13.38
N PHE A 37 0.09 -2.33 -12.75
CA PHE A 37 1.09 -3.18 -12.10
C PHE A 37 0.97 -4.63 -12.57
N ASN A 38 2.05 -5.39 -12.44
CA ASN A 38 2.03 -6.83 -12.66
C ASN A 38 1.28 -7.52 -11.49
N PRO A 39 0.30 -8.40 -11.74
CA PRO A 39 -0.37 -9.18 -10.69
C PRO A 39 0.59 -9.90 -9.72
N GLU A 40 1.72 -10.39 -10.20
CA GLU A 40 2.73 -11.04 -9.36
C GLU A 40 3.34 -10.08 -8.33
N GLN A 41 3.50 -8.80 -8.70
CA GLN A 41 3.96 -7.75 -7.79
C GLN A 41 2.98 -7.53 -6.65
N LEU A 42 1.67 -7.54 -6.93
CA LEU A 42 0.64 -7.44 -5.90
C LEU A 42 0.72 -8.62 -4.94
N LEU A 43 0.80 -9.85 -5.46
CA LEU A 43 0.92 -11.05 -4.63
C LEU A 43 2.16 -11.03 -3.75
N ALA A 44 3.30 -10.56 -4.27
CA ALA A 44 4.54 -10.42 -3.52
C ALA A 44 4.41 -9.40 -2.37
N VAL A 45 3.70 -8.29 -2.58
CA VAL A 45 3.44 -7.30 -1.52
C VAL A 45 2.48 -7.86 -0.48
N LEU A 46 1.40 -8.51 -0.88
CA LEU A 46 0.44 -9.13 0.03
C LEU A 46 1.11 -10.15 0.96
N LYS A 47 1.98 -11.01 0.42
CA LYS A 47 2.78 -11.97 1.21
C LYS A 47 3.68 -11.33 2.26
N LYS A 48 4.07 -10.05 2.09
CA LYS A 48 4.91 -9.33 3.06
C LYS A 48 4.11 -8.65 4.17
N VAL A 49 2.84 -8.33 3.92
CA VAL A 49 2.02 -7.52 4.84
C VAL A 49 0.97 -8.35 5.58
N ILE A 50 0.54 -9.48 5.03
CA ILE A 50 -0.33 -10.45 5.71
C ILE A 50 0.57 -11.33 6.60
N ARG A 51 0.28 -11.37 7.90
CA ARG A 51 0.84 -12.36 8.84
C ARG A 51 -0.09 -13.54 8.97
#